data_AF-A0A2D6K8Q0-F1
#
_entry.id   AF-A0A2D6K8Q0-F1
#
_cell.length_a   1.000
_cell.length_b   1.000
_cell.length_c   1.000
_cell.angle_alpha   90.00
_cell.angle_beta   90.00
_cell.angle_gamma   90.00
#
_symmetry.space_group_name_H-M   'P 1'
#
loop_
_entity.id
_entity.type
_entity.pdbx_description
1 polymer ?
#
loop_
_entity_poly.entity_id
_entity_poly.type
_entity_poly.pdbx_seq_one_letter_code
_entity_poly.pdbx_strand_id
1 'polypeptide(L)'
;MCSPIGHGLAGIAVGLISRPGFKGGFSFSLYLYAFFSANVPDLDFLPGLLIGDINRWHHSYSHTLFAALLYTVLALLAARGFGIKKWRLVGWLSLIPYLSHLLLDYLSLDRGAPFGIPLLWPLSDDYFYSELLLFGAIDHGGFGATNTEALIDIFNYANLLVITRELLILGLLTGSIVTLKTIYSRSRPNQDQ
;
A
#
# COMPACT_ATOMS: atom_id res chain seq x y z
N MET A 1 0.53 -8.77 8.40
CA MET A 1 0.42 -7.72 7.37
C MET A 1 0.58 -8.31 5.98
N CYS A 2 -0.01 -7.65 5.00
CA CYS A 2 0.17 -8.01 3.60
C CYS A 2 1.62 -7.67 3.18
N SER A 3 2.16 -8.32 2.14
CA SER A 3 3.52 -7.96 1.72
C SER A 3 3.56 -6.60 1.01
N PRO A 4 4.73 -5.94 0.97
CA PRO A 4 4.95 -4.73 0.18
C PRO A 4 4.54 -4.88 -1.30
N ILE A 5 4.68 -6.10 -1.85
CA ILE A 5 4.25 -6.41 -3.23
C ILE A 5 2.72 -6.42 -3.31
N GLY A 6 2.05 -7.03 -2.33
CA GLY A 6 0.59 -7.02 -2.23
C GLY A 6 0.04 -5.60 -2.13
N HIS A 7 0.56 -4.80 -1.18
CA HIS A 7 0.20 -3.39 -1.03
C HIS A 7 0.42 -2.59 -2.32
N GLY A 8 1.57 -2.78 -2.96
CA GLY A 8 1.88 -2.10 -4.21
C GLY A 8 0.94 -2.45 -5.37
N LEU A 9 0.56 -3.73 -5.50
CA LEU A 9 -0.43 -4.17 -6.49
C LEU A 9 -1.81 -3.60 -6.23
N ALA A 10 -2.27 -3.63 -4.98
CA ALA A 10 -3.53 -3.00 -4.58
C ALA A 10 -3.51 -1.49 -4.86
N GLY A 11 -2.41 -0.82 -4.53
CA GLY A 11 -2.17 0.59 -4.84
C GLY A 11 -2.32 0.91 -6.32
N ILE A 12 -1.74 0.09 -7.18
CA ILE A 12 -1.92 0.20 -8.63
C ILE A 12 -3.39 0.00 -9.02
N ALA A 13 -4.04 -1.05 -8.53
CA ALA A 13 -5.43 -1.37 -8.86
C ALA A 13 -6.38 -0.21 -8.52
N VAL A 14 -6.30 0.30 -7.29
CA VAL A 14 -7.14 1.41 -6.86
C VAL A 14 -6.76 2.72 -7.53
N GLY A 15 -5.46 2.97 -7.78
CA GLY A 15 -4.99 4.14 -8.52
C GLY A 15 -5.51 4.18 -9.97
N LEU A 16 -5.64 3.02 -10.62
CA LEU A 16 -6.21 2.90 -11.95
C LEU A 16 -7.70 3.24 -12.02
N ILE A 17 -8.46 2.87 -10.98
CA ILE A 17 -9.89 3.12 -10.82
C ILE A 17 -10.14 4.60 -10.46
N SER A 18 -9.27 5.17 -9.65
CA SER A 18 -9.42 6.53 -9.08
C SER A 18 -9.22 7.66 -10.09
N ARG A 19 -8.69 7.35 -11.28
CA ARG A 19 -8.47 8.35 -12.32
C ARG A 19 -9.79 8.66 -13.05
N PRO A 20 -10.28 9.91 -13.02
CA PRO A 20 -11.46 10.30 -13.79
C PRO A 20 -11.15 10.21 -15.29
N GLY A 21 -11.93 9.41 -16.02
CA GLY A 21 -11.86 9.29 -17.48
C GLY A 21 -11.11 8.04 -17.97
N PHE A 22 -11.77 7.33 -18.88
CA PHE A 22 -11.24 6.13 -19.54
C PHE A 22 -10.29 6.43 -20.72
N LYS A 23 -10.11 7.71 -21.09
CA LYS A 23 -9.27 8.10 -22.22
C LYS A 23 -7.81 8.32 -21.77
N GLY A 24 -6.91 7.60 -22.42
CA GLY A 24 -5.46 7.71 -22.25
C GLY A 24 -4.89 6.76 -21.19
N GLY A 25 -3.83 6.05 -21.56
CA GLY A 25 -3.15 5.08 -20.71
C GLY A 25 -2.67 5.65 -19.37
N PHE A 26 -2.44 4.76 -18.42
CA PHE A 26 -1.72 5.06 -17.20
C PHE A 26 -0.22 5.02 -17.55
N SER A 27 0.49 6.13 -17.41
CA SER A 27 1.92 6.13 -17.70
C SER A 27 2.66 5.28 -16.67
N PHE A 28 3.80 4.73 -17.07
CA PHE A 28 4.65 3.95 -16.16
C PHE A 28 4.97 4.71 -14.86
N SER A 29 5.22 6.02 -14.93
CA SER A 29 5.46 6.86 -13.75
C SER A 29 4.26 6.91 -12.79
N LEU A 30 3.02 6.85 -13.29
CA LEU A 30 1.84 6.82 -12.42
C LEU A 30 1.67 5.44 -11.77
N TYR A 31 2.03 4.35 -12.47
CA TYR A 31 2.07 3.01 -11.89
C TYR A 31 3.06 2.97 -10.72
N LEU A 32 4.27 3.45 -10.94
CA LEU A 32 5.28 3.53 -9.89
C LEU A 32 4.81 4.41 -8.73
N TYR A 33 4.26 5.58 -9.02
CA TYR A 33 3.79 6.48 -7.97
C TYR A 33 2.69 5.86 -7.10
N ALA A 34 1.71 5.17 -7.71
CA ALA A 34 0.65 4.48 -6.97
C ALA A 34 1.20 3.29 -6.16
N PHE A 35 2.11 2.51 -6.74
CA PHE A 35 2.78 1.39 -6.06
C PHE A 35 3.54 1.87 -4.81
N PHE A 36 4.38 2.89 -4.96
CA PHE A 36 5.15 3.42 -3.84
C PHE A 36 4.28 4.16 -2.82
N SER A 37 3.22 4.85 -3.26
CA SER A 37 2.29 5.52 -2.34
C SER A 37 1.56 4.54 -1.43
N ALA A 38 1.25 3.33 -1.91
CA ALA A 38 0.70 2.28 -1.07
C ALA A 38 1.69 1.80 0.00
N ASN A 39 2.99 1.78 -0.30
CA ASN A 39 4.04 1.28 0.59
C ASN A 39 4.63 2.33 1.55
N VAL A 40 4.11 3.56 1.53
CA VAL A 40 4.58 4.62 2.46
C VAL A 40 4.43 4.24 3.94
N PRO A 41 3.34 3.58 4.39
CA PRO A 41 3.20 3.19 5.80
C PRO A 41 4.38 2.35 6.30
N ASP A 42 4.80 1.36 5.50
CA ASP A 42 5.89 0.44 5.84
C ASP A 42 7.25 1.11 5.95
N LEU A 43 7.45 2.34 5.44
CA LEU A 43 8.73 3.04 5.58
C LEU A 43 9.09 3.37 7.05
N ASP A 44 8.15 3.14 7.98
CA ASP A 44 8.36 3.20 9.42
C ASP A 44 9.35 2.16 9.98
N PHE A 45 9.73 1.14 9.20
CA PHE A 45 10.82 0.23 9.57
C PHE A 45 12.20 0.92 9.48
N LEU A 46 12.34 1.98 8.66
CA LEU A 46 13.64 2.60 8.36
C LEU A 46 14.33 3.19 9.60
N PRO A 47 13.65 3.95 10.49
CA PRO A 47 14.27 4.40 11.73
C PRO A 47 14.73 3.23 12.60
N GLY A 48 13.96 2.13 12.64
CA GLY A 48 14.31 0.92 13.38
C GLY A 48 15.57 0.25 12.85
N LEU A 49 15.70 0.17 11.51
CA LEU A 49 16.88 -0.36 10.84
C LEU A 49 18.17 0.38 11.26
N LEU A 50 18.11 1.70 11.42
CA LEU A 50 19.27 2.54 11.78
C LEU A 50 19.76 2.31 13.22
N ILE A 51 18.88 1.83 14.11
CA ILE A 51 19.22 1.58 15.53
C ILE A 51 19.35 0.08 15.85
N GLY A 52 19.21 -0.79 14.85
CA GLY A 52 19.36 -2.24 15.00
C GLY A 52 18.11 -2.99 15.46
N ASP A 53 16.93 -2.35 15.38
CA ASP A 53 15.64 -2.89 15.82
C ASP A 53 14.56 -2.53 14.78
N ILE A 54 14.55 -3.25 13.66
CA ILE A 54 13.70 -2.97 12.49
C ILE A 54 12.21 -2.94 12.81
N ASN A 55 11.79 -3.72 13.83
CA ASN A 55 10.38 -3.88 14.21
C ASN A 55 9.92 -2.88 15.27
N ARG A 56 10.80 -1.99 15.76
CA ARG A 56 10.50 -1.10 16.89
C ARG A 56 9.27 -0.22 16.70
N TRP A 57 9.11 0.31 15.48
CA TRP A 57 8.04 1.25 15.13
C TRP A 57 7.22 0.79 13.94
N HIS A 58 7.61 -0.33 13.33
CA HIS A 58 6.85 -0.95 12.27
C HIS A 58 5.45 -1.28 12.80
N HIS A 59 4.40 -0.99 12.02
CA HIS A 59 2.99 -1.23 12.39
C HIS A 59 2.42 -0.31 13.47
N SER A 60 3.05 0.84 13.69
CA SER A 60 2.59 1.84 14.68
C SER A 60 1.94 3.05 14.01
N TYR A 61 2.47 4.26 14.23
CA TYR A 61 1.81 5.54 13.91
C TYR A 61 1.56 5.82 12.42
N SER A 62 2.30 5.14 11.55
CA SER A 62 2.14 5.15 10.10
C SER A 62 0.88 4.42 9.63
N HIS A 63 0.35 3.47 10.41
CA HIS A 63 -0.78 2.62 10.03
C HIS A 63 -2.12 3.23 10.46
N THR A 64 -2.28 4.53 10.23
CA THR A 64 -3.39 5.34 10.75
C THR A 64 -4.06 6.14 9.64
N LEU A 65 -5.36 6.44 9.80
CA LEU A 65 -6.05 7.37 8.89
C LEU A 65 -5.44 8.78 8.96
N PHE A 66 -4.94 9.18 10.13
CA PHE A 66 -4.26 10.45 10.30
C PHE A 66 -2.98 10.53 9.45
N ALA A 67 -2.15 9.49 9.48
CA ALA A 67 -0.93 9.43 8.68
C ALA A 67 -1.23 9.43 7.16
N ALA A 68 -2.29 8.73 6.72
CA ALA A 68 -2.75 8.76 5.34
C ALA A 68 -3.11 10.19 4.87
N LEU A 69 -3.83 10.93 5.70
CA LEU A 69 -4.20 12.33 5.43
C LEU A 69 -2.97 13.24 5.44
N LEU A 70 -2.08 13.09 6.43
CA LEU A 70 -0.85 13.86 6.51
C LEU A 70 0.04 13.66 5.28
N TYR A 71 0.29 12.41 4.89
CA TYR A 71 1.03 12.07 3.67
C TYR A 71 0.39 12.73 2.44
N THR A 72 -0.93 12.64 2.31
CA THR A 72 -1.66 13.25 1.19
C THR A 72 -1.49 14.77 1.15
N VAL A 73 -1.59 15.45 2.30
CA VAL A 73 -1.38 16.90 2.38
C VAL A 73 0.05 17.26 1.99
N LEU A 74 1.05 16.54 2.50
CA LEU A 74 2.46 16.77 2.15
C LEU A 74 2.72 16.55 0.66
N ALA A 75 2.17 15.49 0.07
CA ALA A 75 2.28 15.21 -1.35
C ALA A 75 1.62 16.30 -2.22
N LEU A 76 0.46 16.81 -1.80
CA LEU A 76 -0.22 17.93 -2.46
C LEU A 76 0.60 19.22 -2.39
N LEU A 77 1.15 19.55 -1.21
CA LEU A 77 2.00 20.73 -1.02
C LEU A 77 3.27 20.63 -1.86
N ALA A 78 3.95 19.48 -1.85
CA ALA A 78 5.13 19.23 -2.67
C ALA A 78 4.80 19.35 -4.17
N ALA A 79 3.70 18.74 -4.63
CA ALA A 79 3.27 18.84 -6.03
C ALA A 79 3.00 20.28 -6.45
N ARG A 80 2.42 21.11 -5.57
CA ARG A 80 2.23 22.55 -5.84
C ARG A 80 3.54 23.31 -5.83
N GLY A 81 4.42 23.05 -4.86
CA GLY A 81 5.74 23.68 -4.75
C GLY A 81 6.65 23.41 -5.95
N PHE A 82 6.60 22.19 -6.51
CA PHE A 82 7.33 21.81 -7.72
C PHE A 82 6.60 22.15 -9.04
N GLY A 83 5.45 22.83 -8.99
CA GLY A 83 4.72 23.25 -10.19
C GLY A 83 4.06 22.11 -10.99
N ILE A 84 3.75 20.97 -10.36
CA ILE A 84 3.07 19.85 -11.01
C ILE A 84 1.63 20.26 -11.35
N LYS A 85 1.34 20.45 -12.64
CA LYS A 85 0.01 20.87 -13.14
C LYS A 85 -1.14 19.98 -12.66
N LYS A 86 -0.88 18.67 -12.52
CA LYS A 86 -1.87 17.66 -12.10
C LYS A 86 -1.81 17.36 -10.58
N TRP A 87 -1.49 18.34 -9.75
CA TRP A 87 -1.36 18.17 -8.29
C TRP A 87 -2.56 17.47 -7.62
N ARG A 88 -3.81 17.70 -8.10
CA ARG A 88 -5.00 17.00 -7.58
C ARG A 88 -4.94 15.49 -7.82
N LEU A 89 -4.42 15.06 -8.97
CA LEU A 89 -4.22 13.65 -9.27
C LEU A 89 -3.15 13.05 -8.35
N VAL A 90 -2.10 13.81 -8.02
CA VAL A 90 -1.09 13.38 -7.04
C VAL A 90 -1.79 13.06 -5.72
N GLY A 91 -2.60 13.98 -5.17
CA GLY A 91 -3.31 13.71 -3.91
C GLY A 91 -4.21 12.47 -3.94
N TRP A 92 -4.96 12.24 -5.03
CA TRP A 92 -5.76 11.02 -5.15
C TRP A 92 -4.90 9.75 -5.22
N LEU A 93 -3.77 9.80 -5.93
CA LEU A 93 -2.82 8.70 -6.01
C LEU A 93 -1.93 8.58 -4.77
N SER A 94 -1.93 9.55 -3.86
CA SER A 94 -1.37 9.42 -2.52
C SER A 94 -2.37 8.72 -1.60
N LEU A 95 -3.58 9.28 -1.51
CA LEU A 95 -4.58 8.88 -0.51
C LEU A 95 -5.11 7.47 -0.76
N ILE A 96 -5.61 7.20 -1.97
CA ILE A 96 -6.36 5.95 -2.20
C ILE A 96 -5.44 4.72 -2.12
N PRO A 97 -4.22 4.74 -2.70
CA PRO A 97 -3.26 3.65 -2.48
C PRO A 97 -2.89 3.46 -1.01
N TYR A 98 -2.69 4.54 -0.25
CA TYR A 98 -2.43 4.45 1.19
C TYR A 98 -3.62 3.83 1.96
N LEU A 99 -4.85 4.24 1.64
CA LEU A 99 -6.04 3.63 2.25
C LEU A 99 -6.17 2.14 1.89
N SER A 100 -5.75 1.75 0.68
CA SER A 100 -5.71 0.33 0.32
C SER A 100 -4.72 -0.44 1.18
N HIS A 101 -3.59 0.18 1.58
CA HIS A 101 -2.65 -0.42 2.53
C HIS A 101 -3.32 -0.75 3.85
N LEU A 102 -3.94 0.25 4.48
CA LEU A 102 -4.65 0.09 5.76
C LEU A 102 -5.76 -0.97 5.68
N LEU A 103 -6.50 -1.01 4.57
CA LEU A 103 -7.53 -2.01 4.34
C LEU A 103 -6.95 -3.43 4.24
N LEU A 104 -5.84 -3.59 3.51
CA LEU A 104 -5.19 -4.90 3.39
C LEU A 104 -4.65 -5.38 4.73
N ASP A 105 -4.08 -4.50 5.54
CA ASP A 105 -3.60 -4.86 6.88
C ASP A 105 -4.73 -5.20 7.83
N TYR A 106 -5.83 -4.45 7.78
CA TYR A 106 -7.04 -4.77 8.53
C TYR A 106 -7.58 -6.17 8.18
N LEU A 107 -7.43 -6.61 6.92
CA LEU A 107 -7.84 -7.92 6.39
C LEU A 107 -6.73 -8.99 6.45
N SER A 108 -5.57 -8.66 7.01
CA SER A 108 -4.43 -9.56 7.12
C SER A 108 -4.42 -10.25 8.46
N LEU A 109 -3.92 -11.49 8.48
CA LEU A 109 -3.56 -12.12 9.74
C LEU A 109 -2.43 -11.31 10.40
N ASP A 110 -2.61 -11.02 11.68
CA ASP A 110 -1.58 -10.45 12.54
C ASP A 110 -1.23 -11.43 13.67
N ARG A 111 0.06 -11.60 13.90
CA ARG A 111 0.64 -12.52 14.89
C ARG A 111 1.47 -11.79 15.94
N GLY A 112 1.77 -10.51 15.72
CA GLY A 112 2.51 -9.68 16.67
C GLY A 112 1.55 -8.90 17.55
N ALA A 113 1.77 -8.88 18.86
CA ALA A 113 1.08 -7.94 19.71
C ALA A 113 1.73 -6.55 19.57
N PRO A 114 0.96 -5.44 19.62
CA PRO A 114 -0.51 -5.38 19.67
C PRO A 114 -1.18 -5.82 18.35
N PHE A 115 -2.26 -6.59 18.44
CA PHE A 115 -2.91 -7.19 17.27
C PHE A 115 -3.74 -6.17 16.48
N GLY A 116 -3.48 -6.06 15.18
CA GLY A 116 -4.19 -5.17 14.26
C GLY A 116 -3.45 -3.87 14.00
N ILE A 117 -4.17 -2.85 13.57
CA ILE A 117 -3.59 -1.52 13.29
C ILE A 117 -4.28 -0.43 14.12
N PRO A 118 -3.54 0.62 14.56
CA PRO A 118 -4.09 1.72 15.35
C PRO A 118 -4.87 2.72 14.48
N LEU A 119 -5.86 2.24 13.72
CA LEU A 119 -6.49 2.95 12.60
C LEU A 119 -6.95 4.39 12.93
N LEU A 120 -7.44 4.62 14.15
CA LEU A 120 -8.02 5.87 14.61
C LEU A 120 -7.07 6.75 15.44
N TRP A 121 -5.82 6.34 15.65
CA TRP A 121 -4.84 7.20 16.33
C TRP A 121 -4.66 8.51 15.53
N PRO A 122 -4.57 9.69 16.21
CA PRO A 122 -4.41 9.92 17.64
C PRO A 122 -5.72 10.11 18.44
N LEU A 123 -6.88 9.79 17.87
CA LEU A 123 -8.18 9.97 18.55
C LEU A 123 -8.51 8.81 19.50
N SER A 124 -7.99 7.61 19.21
CA SER A 124 -8.06 6.43 20.09
C SER A 124 -6.74 5.67 20.02
N ASP A 125 -6.41 4.98 21.11
CA ASP A 125 -5.29 4.04 21.22
C ASP A 125 -5.72 2.58 20.91
N ASP A 126 -6.98 2.36 20.50
CA ASP A 126 -7.51 1.04 20.15
C ASP A 126 -6.90 0.51 18.83
N TYR A 127 -6.69 -0.80 18.78
CA TYR A 127 -6.24 -1.52 17.60
C TYR A 127 -7.40 -2.26 16.92
N PHE A 128 -7.44 -2.18 15.59
CA PHE A 128 -8.52 -2.70 14.76
C PHE A 128 -8.00 -3.83 13.86
N TYR A 129 -8.75 -4.93 13.82
CA TYR A 129 -8.50 -6.08 12.95
C TYR A 129 -9.82 -6.74 12.51
N SER A 130 -9.80 -7.46 11.39
CA SER A 130 -10.96 -8.18 10.85
C SER A 130 -10.98 -9.64 11.30
N GLU A 131 -12.18 -10.20 11.48
CA GLU A 131 -12.35 -11.67 11.57
C GLU A 131 -12.22 -12.36 10.20
N LEU A 132 -12.47 -11.62 9.11
CA LEU A 132 -12.26 -12.09 7.75
C LEU A 132 -10.78 -11.87 7.36
N LEU A 133 -10.01 -12.95 7.35
CA LEU A 133 -8.57 -12.94 7.05
C LEU A 133 -8.31 -13.39 5.61
N LEU A 134 -8.22 -12.43 4.69
CA LEU A 134 -7.95 -12.71 3.27
C LEU A 134 -6.45 -12.83 2.98
N PHE A 135 -5.63 -12.10 3.74
CA PHE A 135 -4.19 -11.96 3.52
C PHE A 135 -3.37 -12.57 4.66
N GLY A 136 -2.07 -12.75 4.40
CA GLY A 136 -1.20 -13.55 5.27
C GLY A 136 -0.57 -12.71 6.37
N ALA A 137 0.21 -13.39 7.20
CA ALA A 137 1.22 -12.73 8.02
C ALA A 137 2.56 -13.00 7.34
N ILE A 138 3.25 -11.94 6.93
CA ILE A 138 4.69 -12.02 6.62
C ILE A 138 5.43 -12.04 7.96
N ASP A 139 6.29 -13.04 8.15
CA ASP A 139 7.16 -13.13 9.30
C ASP A 139 8.47 -12.37 8.98
N HIS A 140 8.82 -11.34 9.78
CA HIS A 140 9.97 -10.46 9.55
C HIS A 140 10.75 -10.18 10.85
N GLY A 141 10.90 -11.21 11.69
CA GLY A 141 11.47 -11.11 13.03
C GLY A 141 10.44 -10.63 14.06
N GLY A 142 10.55 -11.15 15.28
CA GLY A 142 9.74 -10.68 16.43
C GLY A 142 10.26 -9.38 17.03
N PHE A 143 9.58 -8.91 18.07
CA PHE A 143 10.06 -7.77 18.87
C PHE A 143 11.44 -8.08 19.47
N GLY A 144 12.41 -7.18 19.26
CA GLY A 144 13.79 -7.35 19.72
C GLY A 144 14.66 -8.28 18.86
N ALA A 145 14.16 -8.75 17.72
CA ALA A 145 14.99 -9.46 16.75
C ALA A 145 16.06 -8.52 16.18
N THR A 146 17.26 -9.04 16.04
CA THR A 146 18.34 -8.33 15.34
C THR A 146 18.00 -8.15 13.86
N ASN A 147 18.59 -7.14 13.21
CA ASN A 147 18.43 -6.95 11.76
C ASN A 147 18.76 -8.22 10.95
N THR A 148 19.73 -9.03 11.40
CA THR A 148 20.11 -10.27 10.71
C THR A 148 19.04 -11.35 10.83
N GLU A 149 18.44 -11.53 12.01
CA GLU A 149 17.35 -12.48 12.22
C GLU A 149 16.12 -12.10 11.40
N ALA A 150 15.74 -10.81 11.43
CA ALA A 150 14.64 -10.30 10.61
C ALA A 150 14.87 -10.55 9.11
N LEU A 151 16.10 -10.32 8.61
CA LEU A 151 16.43 -10.58 7.21
C LEU A 151 16.35 -12.07 6.85
N ILE A 152 16.75 -12.97 7.75
CA ILE A 152 16.64 -14.42 7.52
C ILE A 152 15.17 -14.84 7.46
N ASP A 153 14.35 -14.32 8.38
CA ASP A 153 12.92 -14.63 8.44
C ASP A 153 12.16 -14.18 7.19
N ILE A 154 12.56 -13.06 6.58
CA ILE A 154 11.98 -12.60 5.31
C ILE A 154 12.06 -13.68 4.22
N PHE A 155 13.17 -14.41 4.14
CA PHE A 155 13.40 -15.45 3.11
C PHE A 155 12.81 -16.83 3.47
N ASN A 156 11.92 -16.91 4.46
CA ASN A 156 11.23 -18.14 4.82
C ASN A 156 10.25 -18.60 3.72
N TYR A 157 10.15 -19.92 3.51
CA TYR A 157 9.19 -20.55 2.61
C TYR A 157 7.73 -20.17 2.92
N ALA A 158 7.40 -19.93 4.18
CA ALA A 158 6.06 -19.46 4.58
C ALA A 158 5.73 -18.10 3.94
N ASN A 159 6.68 -17.15 3.93
CA ASN A 159 6.50 -15.85 3.29
C ASN A 159 6.34 -15.98 1.78
N LEU A 160 7.07 -16.91 1.16
CA LEU A 160 6.93 -17.16 -0.28
C LEU A 160 5.50 -17.63 -0.65
N LEU A 161 4.90 -18.48 0.18
CA LEU A 161 3.50 -18.91 -0.01
C LEU A 161 2.52 -17.74 0.16
N VAL A 162 2.74 -16.87 1.15
CA VAL A 162 1.93 -15.66 1.37
C VAL A 162 2.01 -14.74 0.15
N ILE A 163 3.23 -14.42 -0.31
CA ILE A 163 3.45 -13.58 -1.50
C ILE A 163 2.81 -14.21 -2.75
N THR A 164 2.93 -15.53 -2.91
CA THR A 164 2.30 -16.24 -4.04
C THR A 164 0.78 -16.07 -4.01
N ARG A 165 0.15 -16.23 -2.84
CA ARG A 165 -1.29 -16.01 -2.67
C ARG A 165 -1.69 -14.56 -2.99
N GLU A 166 -0.92 -13.59 -2.52
CA GLU A 166 -1.15 -12.18 -2.81
C GLU A 166 -1.03 -11.85 -4.30
N LEU A 167 -0.03 -12.41 -4.99
CA LEU A 167 0.14 -12.28 -6.43
C LEU A 167 -1.04 -12.88 -7.19
N LEU A 168 -1.58 -14.02 -6.74
CA LEU A 168 -2.77 -14.60 -7.34
C LEU A 168 -3.99 -13.69 -7.14
N ILE A 169 -4.27 -13.24 -5.92
CA ILE A 169 -5.47 -12.44 -5.64
C ILE A 169 -5.36 -11.05 -6.28
N LEU A 170 -4.32 -10.30 -5.93
CA LEU A 170 -4.16 -8.89 -6.31
C LEU A 170 -3.59 -8.73 -7.71
N GLY A 171 -2.76 -9.67 -8.18
CA GLY A 171 -2.28 -9.68 -9.56
C GLY A 171 -3.41 -9.96 -10.54
N LEU A 172 -4.28 -10.94 -10.27
CA LEU A 172 -5.46 -11.21 -11.12
C LEU A 172 -6.43 -10.03 -11.10
N LEU A 173 -6.69 -9.42 -9.94
CA LEU A 173 -7.53 -8.23 -9.82
C LEU A 173 -6.96 -7.08 -10.66
N THR A 174 -5.68 -6.76 -10.47
CA THR A 174 -4.99 -5.67 -11.18
C THR A 174 -4.96 -5.93 -12.68
N GLY A 175 -4.60 -7.14 -13.10
CA GLY A 175 -4.58 -7.55 -14.50
C GLY A 175 -5.96 -7.47 -15.16
N SER A 176 -7.01 -7.83 -14.43
CA SER A 176 -8.39 -7.73 -14.90
C SER A 176 -8.80 -6.27 -15.13
N ILE A 177 -8.49 -5.37 -14.19
CA ILE A 177 -8.75 -3.93 -14.33
C ILE A 177 -8.00 -3.35 -15.53
N VAL A 178 -6.72 -3.70 -15.70
CA VAL A 178 -5.90 -3.24 -16.84
C VAL A 178 -6.48 -3.76 -18.17
N THR A 179 -6.87 -5.04 -18.22
CA THR A 179 -7.44 -5.66 -19.41
C THR A 179 -8.76 -5.01 -19.79
N LEU A 180 -9.68 -4.85 -18.85
CA LEU A 180 -10.96 -4.20 -19.07
C LEU A 180 -10.78 -2.75 -19.54
N LYS A 181 -9.84 -2.00 -18.95
CA LYS A 181 -9.52 -0.64 -19.34
C LYS A 181 -8.95 -0.57 -20.77
N THR A 182 -8.13 -1.54 -21.13
CA THR A 182 -7.55 -1.65 -22.49
C THR A 182 -8.63 -1.96 -23.52
N ILE A 183 -9.51 -2.92 -23.24
CA ILE A 183 -10.64 -3.27 -24.11
C ILE A 183 -11.56 -2.05 -24.29
N TYR A 184 -11.98 -1.43 -23.19
CA TYR A 184 -12.87 -0.27 -23.23
C TYR A 184 -12.26 0.90 -24.04
N SER A 185 -10.96 1.18 -23.88
CA SER A 185 -10.27 2.23 -24.63
C SER A 185 -10.18 1.94 -26.13
N ARG A 186 -10.15 0.67 -26.55
CA ARG A 186 -10.14 0.28 -27.97
C ARG A 186 -11.53 0.34 -28.61
N SER A 187 -12.58 0.05 -27.85
CA SER A 187 -13.97 0.01 -28.34
C SER A 187 -14.58 1.40 -28.60
N ARG A 188 -13.93 2.49 -28.19
CA ARG A 188 -14.33 3.86 -28.54
C ARG A 188 -13.33 4.46 -29.53
N PRO A 189 -13.52 4.28 -30.86
CA PRO A 189 -12.78 5.06 -31.84
C PRO A 189 -13.02 6.56 -31.58
N ASN A 190 -11.97 7.37 -31.74
CA ASN A 190 -11.98 8.82 -31.52
C ASN A 190 -13.25 9.46 -32.11
N GLN A 191 -14.19 9.87 -31.26
CA GLN A 191 -15.31 10.71 -31.66
C GLN A 191 -15.01 12.21 -31.55
N ASP A 192 -13.76 12.60 -31.27
CA ASP A 192 -13.35 13.99 -31.16
C ASP A 192 -12.16 14.23 -32.11
N GLN A 193 -12.47 14.48 -33.40
CA GLN A 193 -11.70 15.37 -34.26
C GLN A 193 -12.39 16.74 -34.23
#